data_AF-A0A5N5THP6-F1
#
_entry.id   AF-A0A5N5THP6-F1
#
_cell.length_a   1.000
_cell.length_b   1.000
_cell.length_c   1.000
_cell.angle_alpha   90.00
_cell.angle_beta   90.00
_cell.angle_gamma   90.00
#
_symmetry.space_group_name_H-M   'P 1'
#
loop_
_entity.id
_entity.type
_entity.pdbx_description
1 polymer ?
#
loop_
_entity_poly.entity_id
_entity_poly.type
_entity_poly.pdbx_seq_one_letter_code
_entity_poly.pdbx_strand_id
1 'polypeptide(L)'
;MSDPGRMPLHKQGSLSHIEQSLKIIPNPPSQAPVTIYPGPKAGNQNLSKADIEIADRLEKLRNSHVEEVPTEEEMALRLAKLKGLQSDHYTKSTNYAYQPPDSRTQVEKSEDLLKQVMGEVALDSKVVKPEEEIQARLSTLRGQTKVDDSSTTSSLNSSSVLSSSASSEPRKHEKSLQDEIAALMRQAQSEVNNASSSVKLLKKDPTIRAALEEAASKRGKSVRSTDSTSSEELYSGDDDVDEREVGSSDNGAQPNQTEKDEVNRVVNLYTHKVRRRKEKRKLRALKQKEKKNKTGSSSSSDRELSDSDLDSQPTSESEKLSDSD
;
A
#
# COMPACT_ATOMS: atom_id res chain seq x y z
N MET A 1 56.65 25.16 -82.31
CA MET A 1 56.40 24.22 -83.41
C MET A 1 55.59 23.08 -82.83
N SER A 2 54.27 23.17 -82.97
CA SER A 2 53.31 22.17 -82.51
C SER A 2 53.10 21.18 -83.65
N ASP A 3 53.31 19.89 -83.37
CA ASP A 3 53.20 18.80 -84.35
C ASP A 3 51.71 18.44 -84.57
N PRO A 4 51.13 18.66 -85.76
CA PRO A 4 49.70 18.44 -86.03
C PRO A 4 49.35 16.98 -86.36
N GLY A 5 50.23 16.01 -86.04
CA GLY A 5 50.11 14.63 -86.52
C GLY A 5 49.63 13.55 -85.53
N ARG A 6 49.30 13.87 -84.27
CA ARG A 6 49.01 12.81 -83.27
C ARG A 6 47.52 12.66 -82.95
N MET A 7 46.85 11.81 -83.73
CA MET A 7 45.48 11.35 -83.48
C MET A 7 45.40 10.55 -82.18
N PRO A 8 44.38 10.76 -81.31
CA PRO A 8 44.17 9.95 -80.12
C PRO A 8 43.65 8.56 -80.51
N LEU A 9 44.36 7.51 -80.11
CA LEU A 9 43.94 6.11 -80.25
C LEU A 9 42.59 5.90 -79.56
N HIS A 10 41.57 5.62 -80.36
CA HIS A 10 40.24 5.22 -79.92
C HIS A 10 40.36 3.83 -79.26
N LYS A 11 40.34 3.79 -77.91
CA LYS A 11 40.28 2.52 -77.18
C LYS A 11 38.93 1.85 -77.49
N GLN A 12 38.96 0.90 -78.42
CA GLN A 12 37.93 -0.10 -78.61
C GLN A 12 37.83 -0.92 -77.31
N GLY A 13 37.01 -0.45 -76.38
CA GLY A 13 36.65 -1.20 -75.18
C GLY A 13 35.77 -2.37 -75.60
N SER A 14 36.38 -3.51 -75.91
CA SER A 14 35.63 -4.76 -76.02
C SER A 14 35.06 -5.06 -74.65
N LEU A 15 33.75 -4.90 -74.52
CA LEU A 15 33.03 -5.29 -73.31
C LEU A 15 33.29 -6.77 -73.06
N SER A 16 33.75 -7.07 -71.84
CA SER A 16 34.04 -8.44 -71.44
C SER A 16 32.79 -9.32 -71.55
N HIS A 17 32.97 -10.62 -71.79
CA HIS A 17 31.84 -11.56 -71.93
C HIS A 17 30.89 -11.51 -70.72
N ILE A 18 31.43 -11.21 -69.54
CA ILE A 18 30.68 -11.01 -68.30
C ILE A 18 29.79 -9.76 -68.38
N GLU A 19 30.29 -8.63 -68.89
CA GLU A 19 29.50 -7.41 -69.08
C GLU A 19 28.38 -7.58 -70.13
N GLN A 20 28.61 -8.41 -71.14
CA GLN A 20 27.56 -8.77 -72.10
C GLN A 20 26.49 -9.66 -71.43
N SER A 21 26.90 -10.63 -70.62
CA SER A 21 25.98 -11.50 -69.88
C SER A 21 25.12 -10.74 -68.86
N LEU A 22 25.67 -9.71 -68.22
CA LEU A 22 24.95 -8.87 -67.25
C LEU A 22 23.90 -7.97 -67.91
N LYS A 23 24.06 -7.61 -69.19
CA LYS A 23 23.04 -6.86 -69.95
C LYS A 23 21.85 -7.73 -70.38
N ILE A 24 22.01 -9.04 -70.41
CA ILE A 24 20.96 -9.98 -70.82
C ILE A 24 19.98 -10.26 -69.66
N ILE A 25 20.39 -10.00 -68.42
CA ILE A 25 19.50 -10.14 -67.25
C ILE A 25 18.62 -8.89 -67.16
N PRO A 26 17.29 -8.97 -67.42
CA PRO A 26 16.41 -7.83 -67.19
C PRO A 26 16.41 -7.49 -65.70
N ASN A 27 16.57 -6.20 -65.38
CA ASN A 27 16.39 -5.71 -64.01
C ASN A 27 15.01 -6.18 -63.49
N PRO A 28 14.92 -6.77 -62.29
CA PRO A 28 13.63 -7.07 -61.70
C PRO A 28 12.84 -5.75 -61.58
N PRO A 29 11.50 -5.77 -61.76
CA PRO A 29 10.70 -4.57 -61.61
C PRO A 29 10.97 -3.96 -60.23
N SER A 30 11.38 -2.69 -60.18
CA SER A 30 11.85 -1.99 -58.98
C SER A 30 10.74 -1.69 -57.95
N GLN A 31 9.56 -2.28 -58.11
CA GLN A 31 8.49 -2.27 -57.13
C GLN A 31 7.97 -3.70 -57.01
N ALA A 32 8.12 -4.27 -55.81
CA ALA A 32 7.30 -5.40 -55.42
C ALA A 32 5.81 -5.01 -55.63
N PRO A 33 4.95 -5.92 -56.08
CA PRO A 33 3.53 -5.62 -56.25
C PRO A 33 2.98 -5.06 -54.94
N VAL A 34 2.60 -3.79 -54.94
CA VAL A 34 1.99 -3.13 -53.79
C VAL A 34 0.64 -3.80 -53.57
N THR A 35 0.57 -4.72 -52.62
CA THR A 35 -0.71 -5.20 -52.07
C THR A 35 -1.35 -4.02 -51.34
N ILE A 36 -2.19 -3.28 -52.05
CA ILE A 36 -3.08 -2.29 -51.46
C ILE A 36 -4.13 -3.09 -50.70
N TYR A 37 -3.94 -3.25 -49.40
CA TYR A 37 -5.01 -3.76 -48.54
C TYR A 37 -6.12 -2.71 -48.52
N PRO A 38 -7.34 -3.03 -49.00
CA PRO A 38 -8.46 -2.13 -48.85
C PRO A 38 -8.64 -1.83 -47.35
N GLY A 39 -8.66 -0.55 -47.01
CA GLY A 39 -8.90 -0.12 -45.64
C GLY A 39 -10.24 -0.66 -45.11
N PRO A 40 -10.49 -0.57 -43.79
CA PRO A 40 -11.63 -1.20 -43.11
C PRO A 40 -13.04 -0.74 -43.54
N LYS A 41 -13.16 0.08 -44.59
CA LYS A 41 -14.41 0.57 -45.19
C LYS A 41 -14.50 0.36 -46.71
N ALA A 42 -13.53 -0.29 -47.35
CA ALA A 42 -13.71 -0.63 -48.76
C ALA A 42 -14.71 -1.78 -48.84
N GLY A 43 -15.89 -1.51 -49.38
CA GLY A 43 -16.95 -2.52 -49.51
C GLY A 43 -16.46 -3.75 -50.29
N ASN A 44 -17.09 -4.89 -50.02
CA ASN A 44 -16.74 -6.24 -50.52
C ASN A 44 -16.81 -6.40 -52.07
N GLN A 45 -16.90 -5.30 -52.82
CA GLN A 45 -17.19 -5.27 -54.26
C GLN A 45 -16.05 -5.76 -55.15
N ASN A 46 -14.80 -5.77 -54.66
CA ASN A 46 -13.61 -6.19 -55.44
C ASN A 46 -12.94 -7.46 -54.87
N LEU A 47 -13.61 -8.17 -53.95
CA LEU A 47 -13.06 -9.35 -53.28
C LEU A 47 -13.43 -10.63 -54.02
N SER A 48 -12.53 -11.62 -53.99
CA SER A 48 -12.82 -12.94 -54.54
C SER A 48 -13.95 -13.60 -53.72
N LYS A 49 -14.65 -14.58 -54.30
CA LYS A 49 -15.74 -15.29 -53.61
C LYS A 49 -15.31 -15.88 -52.26
N ALA A 50 -14.06 -16.35 -52.16
CA ALA A 50 -13.49 -16.87 -50.93
C ALA A 50 -13.28 -15.76 -49.88
N ASP A 51 -12.81 -14.59 -50.32
CA ASP A 51 -12.59 -13.45 -49.42
C ASP A 51 -13.91 -12.86 -48.91
N ILE A 52 -14.98 -12.89 -49.71
CA ILE A 52 -16.33 -12.51 -49.29
C ILE A 52 -16.83 -13.45 -48.19
N GLU A 53 -16.66 -14.77 -48.35
CA GLU A 53 -17.07 -15.74 -47.33
C GLU A 53 -16.28 -15.58 -46.02
N ILE A 54 -14.98 -15.27 -46.13
CA ILE A 54 -14.15 -14.96 -44.97
C ILE A 54 -14.63 -13.67 -44.30
N ALA A 55 -14.95 -12.62 -45.07
CA ALA A 55 -15.48 -11.37 -44.54
C ALA A 55 -16.81 -11.57 -43.81
N ASP A 56 -17.76 -12.31 -44.40
CA ASP A 56 -19.04 -12.65 -43.81
C ASP A 56 -18.87 -13.45 -42.51
N ARG A 57 -17.92 -14.41 -42.49
CA ARG A 57 -17.59 -15.18 -41.28
C ARG A 57 -17.00 -14.29 -40.20
N LEU A 58 -16.10 -13.36 -40.55
CA LEU A 58 -15.51 -12.41 -39.62
C LEU A 58 -16.54 -11.45 -39.05
N GLU A 59 -17.50 -11.00 -39.86
CA GLU A 59 -18.61 -10.17 -39.41
C GLU A 59 -19.52 -10.92 -38.42
N LYS A 60 -19.88 -12.17 -38.74
CA LYS A 60 -20.62 -13.04 -37.81
C LYS A 60 -19.89 -13.25 -36.49
N LEU A 61 -18.58 -13.49 -36.53
CA LEU A 61 -17.75 -13.65 -35.33
C LEU A 61 -17.65 -12.37 -34.50
N ARG A 62 -17.60 -11.20 -35.15
CA ARG A 62 -17.61 -9.90 -34.45
C ARG A 62 -18.94 -9.67 -33.76
N ASN A 63 -20.05 -9.95 -34.43
CA ASN A 63 -21.38 -9.74 -33.86
C ASN A 63 -21.66 -10.72 -32.71
N SER A 64 -21.22 -11.99 -32.81
CA SER A 64 -21.41 -12.97 -31.73
C SER A 64 -20.53 -12.68 -30.50
N HIS A 65 -19.30 -12.19 -30.70
CA HIS A 65 -18.37 -11.97 -29.58
C HIS A 65 -18.73 -10.74 -28.73
N VAL A 66 -19.44 -9.76 -29.29
CA VAL A 66 -19.84 -8.54 -28.58
C VAL A 66 -20.99 -8.80 -27.59
N GLU A 67 -21.84 -9.81 -27.84
CA GLU A 67 -22.99 -10.11 -26.96
C GLU A 67 -22.62 -10.95 -25.73
N GLU A 68 -21.47 -11.63 -25.73
CA GLU A 68 -21.09 -12.57 -24.67
C GLU A 68 -20.19 -12.00 -23.58
N VAL A 69 -19.57 -10.84 -23.80
CA VAL A 69 -18.69 -10.23 -22.80
C VAL A 69 -19.56 -9.46 -21.79
N PRO A 70 -19.59 -9.88 -20.51
CA PRO A 70 -20.35 -9.17 -19.49
C PRO A 70 -19.87 -7.72 -19.39
N THR A 71 -20.82 -6.80 -19.27
CA THR A 71 -20.49 -5.39 -19.07
C THR A 71 -19.73 -5.19 -17.74
N GLU A 72 -18.95 -4.11 -17.64
CA GLU A 72 -18.18 -3.80 -16.42
C GLU A 72 -19.09 -3.69 -15.20
N GLU A 73 -20.30 -3.16 -15.37
CA GLU A 73 -21.31 -3.05 -14.31
C GLU A 73 -21.83 -4.42 -13.85
N GLU A 74 -22.07 -5.33 -14.79
CA GLU A 74 -22.45 -6.71 -14.46
C GLU A 74 -21.31 -7.45 -13.76
N MET A 75 -20.07 -7.27 -14.21
CA MET A 75 -18.90 -7.85 -13.56
C MET A 75 -18.74 -7.32 -12.14
N ALA A 76 -18.87 -6.01 -11.95
CA ALA A 76 -18.86 -5.35 -10.65
C ALA A 76 -19.94 -5.93 -9.71
N LEU A 77 -21.17 -6.11 -10.20
CA LEU A 77 -22.26 -6.67 -9.44
C LEU A 77 -22.02 -8.14 -9.07
N ARG A 78 -21.56 -8.96 -10.03
CA ARG A 78 -21.21 -10.37 -9.80
C ARG A 78 -20.10 -10.49 -8.73
N LEU A 79 -19.08 -9.64 -8.82
CA LEU A 79 -17.99 -9.59 -7.85
C LEU A 79 -18.47 -9.16 -6.45
N ALA A 80 -19.34 -8.15 -6.37
CA ALA A 80 -19.94 -7.74 -5.09
C ALA A 80 -20.71 -8.90 -4.45
N LYS A 81 -21.56 -9.58 -5.23
CA LYS A 81 -22.34 -10.73 -4.77
C LYS A 81 -21.46 -11.88 -4.28
N LEU A 82 -20.40 -12.22 -5.02
CA LEU A 82 -19.47 -13.28 -4.63
C LEU A 82 -18.71 -12.97 -3.33
N LYS A 83 -18.44 -11.69 -3.07
CA LYS A 83 -17.74 -11.24 -1.86
C LYS A 83 -18.69 -10.93 -0.69
N GLY A 84 -20.00 -11.10 -0.86
CA GLY A 84 -21.00 -10.74 0.16
C GLY A 84 -21.09 -9.23 0.41
N LEU A 85 -20.62 -8.41 -0.54
CA LEU A 85 -20.65 -6.95 -0.49
C LEU A 85 -21.93 -6.41 -1.13
N GLN A 86 -22.28 -5.17 -0.80
CA GLN A 86 -23.41 -4.46 -1.42
C GLN A 86 -23.18 -4.30 -2.93
N SER A 87 -24.24 -4.34 -3.76
CA SER A 87 -24.18 -4.21 -5.23
C SER A 87 -23.41 -2.98 -5.70
N ASP A 88 -23.48 -1.91 -4.92
CA ASP A 88 -22.90 -0.61 -5.27
C ASP A 88 -21.43 -0.48 -4.89
N HIS A 89 -20.83 -1.50 -4.27
CA HIS A 89 -19.49 -1.41 -3.69
C HIS A 89 -18.43 -1.04 -4.73
N TYR A 90 -18.57 -1.53 -5.95
CA TYR A 90 -17.60 -1.31 -7.03
C TYR A 90 -18.03 -0.23 -8.04
N THR A 91 -19.32 0.12 -8.07
CA THR A 91 -19.87 1.16 -8.95
C THR A 91 -19.81 2.53 -8.30
N LYS A 92 -19.81 2.62 -6.96
CA LYS A 92 -19.53 3.86 -6.23
C LYS A 92 -18.07 4.21 -6.45
N SER A 93 -17.82 5.33 -7.12
CA SER A 93 -16.48 5.89 -7.25
C SER A 93 -15.87 6.02 -5.84
N THR A 94 -14.91 5.16 -5.51
CA THR A 94 -14.22 5.17 -4.22
C THR A 94 -13.20 6.31 -4.20
N ASN A 95 -13.65 7.54 -4.45
CA ASN A 95 -12.89 8.74 -4.17
C ASN A 95 -12.95 9.01 -2.66
N TYR A 96 -12.48 8.06 -1.86
CA TYR A 96 -12.17 8.29 -0.46
C TYR A 96 -10.77 8.90 -0.39
N ALA A 97 -10.65 10.17 -0.78
CA ALA A 97 -9.47 10.97 -0.47
C ALA A 97 -9.31 11.17 1.06
N TYR A 98 -10.35 10.84 1.83
CA TYR A 98 -10.36 10.87 3.27
C TYR A 98 -10.94 9.56 3.82
N GLN A 99 -10.10 8.80 4.50
CA GLN A 99 -10.54 7.71 5.36
C GLN A 99 -10.78 8.31 6.75
N PRO A 100 -11.98 8.15 7.34
CA PRO A 100 -12.23 8.65 8.68
C PRO A 100 -11.24 8.02 9.67
N PRO A 101 -10.78 8.76 10.69
CA PRO A 101 -9.89 8.23 11.71
C PRO A 101 -10.50 6.98 12.34
N ASP A 102 -9.70 5.94 12.46
CA ASP A 102 -10.15 4.65 13.00
C ASP A 102 -10.61 4.81 14.46
N SER A 103 -11.92 4.74 14.66
CA SER A 103 -12.59 4.89 15.95
C SER A 103 -12.41 3.68 16.87
N ARG A 104 -11.80 2.60 16.38
CA ARG A 104 -11.55 1.40 17.18
C ARG A 104 -10.57 1.69 18.30
N THR A 105 -10.81 1.06 19.45
CA THR A 105 -9.90 1.14 20.60
C THR A 105 -8.57 0.46 20.27
N GLN A 106 -7.51 0.78 21.02
CA GLN A 106 -6.21 0.16 20.80
C GLN A 106 -6.24 -1.36 21.05
N VAL A 107 -7.08 -1.80 21.99
CA VAL A 107 -7.30 -3.23 22.27
C VAL A 107 -7.95 -3.90 21.06
N GLU A 108 -9.04 -3.33 20.53
CA GLU A 108 -9.71 -3.86 19.33
C GLU A 108 -8.77 -3.91 18.12
N LYS A 109 -7.91 -2.90 17.94
CA LYS A 109 -6.90 -2.91 16.87
C LYS A 109 -5.91 -4.06 17.05
N SER A 110 -5.48 -4.33 18.27
CA SER A 110 -4.56 -5.43 18.57
C SER A 110 -5.22 -6.80 18.39
N GLU A 111 -6.48 -6.94 18.79
CA GLU A 111 -7.26 -8.17 18.60
C GLU A 111 -7.55 -8.44 17.13
N ASP A 112 -7.90 -7.41 16.35
CA ASP A 112 -8.12 -7.53 14.90
C ASP A 112 -6.83 -7.92 14.17
N LEU A 113 -5.70 -7.30 14.56
CA LEU A 113 -4.39 -7.68 14.05
C LEU A 113 -4.04 -9.13 14.39
N LEU A 114 -4.27 -9.56 15.64
CA LEU A 114 -4.04 -10.93 16.07
C LEU A 114 -4.92 -11.90 15.27
N LYS A 115 -6.19 -11.56 15.07
CA LYS A 115 -7.15 -12.35 14.29
C LYS A 115 -6.72 -12.46 12.82
N GLN A 116 -6.22 -11.38 12.23
CA GLN A 116 -5.67 -11.38 10.88
C GLN A 116 -4.47 -12.33 10.79
N VAL A 117 -3.49 -12.20 11.68
CA VAL A 117 -2.27 -13.05 11.68
C VAL A 117 -2.62 -14.51 11.91
N MET A 118 -3.51 -14.81 12.86
CA MET A 118 -3.97 -16.18 13.10
C MET A 118 -4.70 -16.76 11.88
N GLY A 119 -5.49 -15.93 11.19
CA GLY A 119 -6.15 -16.31 9.94
C GLY A 119 -5.13 -16.65 8.84
N GLU A 120 -4.10 -15.84 8.68
CA GLU A 120 -3.01 -16.05 7.71
C GLU A 120 -2.26 -17.35 8.00
N VAL A 121 -1.83 -17.58 9.25
CA VAL A 121 -1.18 -18.84 9.66
C VAL A 121 -2.08 -20.06 9.42
N ALA A 122 -3.38 -19.93 9.66
CA ALA A 122 -4.35 -20.99 9.39
C ALA A 122 -4.56 -21.26 7.89
N LEU A 123 -4.31 -20.28 7.02
CA LEU A 123 -4.31 -20.47 5.58
C LEU A 123 -2.99 -21.10 5.12
N ASP A 124 -1.86 -20.60 5.59
CA ASP A 124 -0.53 -21.09 5.23
C ASP A 124 -0.33 -22.56 5.62
N SER A 125 -0.88 -22.98 6.76
CA SER A 125 -0.85 -24.39 7.18
C SER A 125 -1.71 -25.33 6.32
N LYS A 126 -2.71 -24.80 5.61
CA LYS A 126 -3.54 -25.58 4.67
C LYS A 126 -2.95 -25.63 3.27
N VAL A 127 -2.03 -24.72 2.93
CA VAL A 127 -1.31 -24.79 1.67
C VAL A 127 -0.40 -26.01 1.74
N VAL A 128 -0.74 -27.03 0.96
CA VAL A 128 0.06 -28.26 0.85
C VAL A 128 1.46 -27.86 0.41
N LYS A 129 2.46 -28.29 1.18
CA LYS A 129 3.85 -28.02 0.83
C LYS A 129 4.17 -28.70 -0.50
N PRO A 130 5.00 -28.10 -1.37
CA PRO A 130 5.29 -28.68 -2.68
C PRO A 130 5.88 -30.08 -2.56
N GLU A 131 6.62 -30.37 -1.48
CA GLU A 131 7.17 -31.70 -1.20
C GLU A 131 6.06 -32.74 -0.95
N GLU A 132 4.99 -32.36 -0.25
CA GLU A 132 3.86 -33.23 0.05
C GLU A 132 3.01 -33.49 -1.20
N GLU A 133 2.83 -32.48 -2.06
CA GLU A 133 2.16 -32.63 -3.35
C GLU A 133 2.94 -33.59 -4.27
N ILE A 134 4.27 -33.42 -4.35
CA ILE A 134 5.13 -34.31 -5.14
C ILE A 134 5.08 -35.72 -4.56
N GLN A 135 5.12 -35.88 -3.23
CA GLN A 135 5.02 -37.20 -2.59
C GLN A 135 3.65 -37.86 -2.86
N ALA A 136 2.56 -37.11 -2.80
CA ALA A 136 1.23 -37.59 -3.17
C ALA A 136 1.22 -38.05 -4.65
N ARG A 137 1.77 -37.24 -5.56
CA ARG A 137 1.87 -37.57 -6.98
C ARG A 137 2.79 -38.76 -7.26
N LEU A 138 3.85 -38.95 -6.49
CA LEU A 138 4.72 -40.13 -6.59
C LEU A 138 4.02 -41.37 -6.03
N SER A 139 3.20 -41.23 -4.99
CA SER A 139 2.43 -42.32 -4.40
C SER A 139 1.33 -42.80 -5.35
N THR A 140 0.66 -41.87 -6.05
CA THR A 140 -0.30 -42.21 -7.12
C THR A 140 0.41 -42.88 -8.30
N LEU A 141 1.57 -42.38 -8.72
CA LEU A 141 2.35 -42.98 -9.81
C LEU A 141 2.88 -44.38 -9.48
N ARG A 142 3.19 -44.64 -8.20
CA ARG A 142 3.58 -45.96 -7.69
C ARG A 142 2.38 -46.89 -7.44
N GLY A 143 1.15 -46.42 -7.65
CA GLY A 143 -0.08 -47.18 -7.40
C GLY A 143 -0.34 -47.49 -5.93
N GLN A 144 0.29 -46.75 -5.00
CA GLN A 144 0.16 -46.98 -3.56
C GLN A 144 -1.11 -46.35 -2.96
N THR A 145 -1.74 -45.40 -3.66
CA THR A 145 -3.02 -44.81 -3.28
C THR A 145 -4.08 -45.19 -4.32
N LYS A 146 -5.04 -46.06 -3.95
CA LYS A 146 -6.30 -46.19 -4.69
C LYS A 146 -7.06 -44.88 -4.51
N VAL A 147 -7.33 -44.20 -5.61
CA VAL A 147 -8.16 -43.00 -5.64
C VAL A 147 -9.60 -43.47 -5.39
N ASP A 148 -10.12 -43.24 -4.19
CA ASP A 148 -11.57 -43.15 -3.99
C ASP A 148 -11.98 -41.79 -4.57
N ASP A 149 -12.74 -41.83 -5.67
CA ASP A 149 -13.30 -40.66 -6.37
C ASP A 149 -14.33 -39.94 -5.47
N SER A 150 -13.87 -39.17 -4.48
CA SER A 150 -14.78 -38.46 -3.56
C SER A 150 -14.40 -37.03 -3.20
N SER A 151 -13.64 -36.30 -4.02
CA SER A 151 -13.35 -34.89 -3.67
C SER A 151 -13.12 -33.94 -4.84
N THR A 152 -13.94 -34.03 -5.89
CA THR A 152 -14.12 -32.91 -6.83
C THR A 152 -15.54 -32.96 -7.41
N THR A 153 -16.51 -32.38 -6.69
CA THR A 153 -17.63 -31.53 -7.21
C THR A 153 -18.81 -31.46 -6.22
N SER A 154 -19.16 -30.24 -5.80
CA SER A 154 -20.47 -29.74 -5.33
C SER A 154 -21.24 -30.43 -4.19
N SER A 155 -21.55 -29.70 -3.10
CA SER A 155 -22.94 -29.31 -2.76
C SER A 155 -23.03 -28.62 -1.39
N LEU A 156 -23.85 -27.57 -1.34
CA LEU A 156 -24.31 -26.87 -0.13
C LEU A 156 -25.28 -27.78 0.63
N ASN A 157 -25.12 -27.91 1.96
CA ASN A 157 -26.16 -27.69 2.99
C ASN A 157 -25.88 -28.40 4.34
N SER A 158 -26.06 -27.60 5.39
CA SER A 158 -26.66 -27.88 6.71
C SER A 158 -26.14 -29.04 7.58
N SER A 159 -25.54 -28.64 8.71
CA SER A 159 -25.84 -29.13 10.07
C SER A 159 -26.11 -30.62 10.29
N SER A 160 -25.17 -31.34 10.92
CA SER A 160 -25.45 -32.24 12.05
C SER A 160 -24.17 -32.85 12.62
N VAL A 161 -23.94 -32.53 13.89
CA VAL A 161 -23.51 -33.40 15.00
C VAL A 161 -23.04 -34.86 14.72
N LEU A 162 -21.84 -35.12 15.24
CA LEU A 162 -21.39 -36.28 16.06
C LEU A 162 -21.02 -37.65 15.43
N SER A 163 -19.81 -38.09 15.86
CA SER A 163 -19.38 -39.44 16.27
C SER A 163 -19.12 -40.57 15.26
N SER A 164 -17.84 -40.92 15.13
CA SER A 164 -17.26 -42.30 15.23
C SER A 164 -15.74 -42.17 14.95
N SER A 165 -14.83 -42.21 15.93
CA SER A 165 -14.36 -43.31 16.78
C SER A 165 -13.88 -44.56 16.04
N ALA A 166 -12.61 -44.91 16.33
CA ALA A 166 -11.93 -46.20 16.26
C ALA A 166 -11.28 -46.65 14.93
N SER A 167 -9.95 -46.47 14.80
CA SER A 167 -8.96 -47.47 15.28
C SER A 167 -7.56 -47.27 14.67
N SER A 168 -6.57 -47.00 15.52
CA SER A 168 -5.22 -47.61 15.50
C SER A 168 -4.36 -47.03 16.65
N GLU A 169 -3.90 -47.92 17.52
CA GLU A 169 -3.09 -47.65 18.73
C GLU A 169 -1.58 -47.38 18.44
N PRO A 170 -0.69 -47.28 19.44
CA PRO A 170 -0.45 -46.13 20.29
C PRO A 170 1.02 -45.68 20.20
N ARG A 171 1.30 -44.42 19.85
CA ARG A 171 2.65 -43.85 19.96
C ARG A 171 2.68 -42.85 21.11
N LYS A 172 3.63 -43.05 22.02
CA LYS A 172 3.76 -42.46 23.37
C LYS A 172 4.12 -40.96 23.40
N HIS A 173 3.47 -40.13 22.59
CA HIS A 173 3.72 -38.70 22.54
C HIS A 173 2.42 -37.89 22.40
N GLU A 174 1.47 -38.11 23.30
CA GLU A 174 0.44 -37.13 23.62
C GLU A 174 0.59 -36.80 25.11
N LYS A 175 1.59 -35.98 25.44
CA LYS A 175 1.38 -35.09 26.59
C LYS A 175 0.44 -34.04 26.04
N SER A 176 -0.70 -33.85 26.70
CA SER A 176 -1.65 -32.80 26.33
C SER A 176 -0.88 -31.50 26.15
N LEU A 177 -1.20 -30.69 25.13
CA LEU A 177 -0.58 -29.37 24.95
C LEU A 177 -0.64 -28.55 26.24
N GLN A 178 -1.67 -28.76 27.05
CA GLN A 178 -1.82 -28.16 28.38
C GLN A 178 -0.75 -28.64 29.37
N ASP A 179 -0.36 -29.92 29.34
CA ASP A 179 0.70 -30.48 30.18
C ASP A 179 2.09 -29.97 29.75
N GLU A 180 2.30 -29.76 28.45
CA GLU A 180 3.54 -29.18 27.94
C GLU A 180 3.66 -27.69 28.30
N ILE A 181 2.58 -26.93 28.18
CA ILE A 181 2.51 -25.54 28.66
C ILE A 181 2.73 -25.49 30.18
N ALA A 182 2.13 -26.40 30.95
CA ALA A 182 2.32 -26.47 32.39
C ALA A 182 3.76 -26.85 32.77
N ALA A 183 4.39 -27.77 32.02
CA ALA A 183 5.78 -28.14 32.21
C ALA A 183 6.73 -26.97 31.91
N LEU A 184 6.48 -26.24 30.83
CA LEU A 184 7.25 -25.06 30.44
C LEU A 184 7.12 -23.94 31.48
N MET A 185 5.92 -23.67 31.97
CA MET A 185 5.69 -22.71 33.06
C MET A 185 6.43 -23.12 34.34
N ARG A 186 6.43 -24.41 34.68
CA ARG A 186 7.14 -24.93 35.85
C ARG A 186 8.66 -24.80 35.69
N GLN A 187 9.17 -25.05 34.49
CA GLN A 187 10.59 -24.84 34.17
C GLN A 187 10.97 -23.37 34.33
N ALA A 188 10.21 -22.46 33.71
CA ALA A 188 10.45 -21.02 33.82
C ALA A 188 10.44 -20.53 35.27
N GLN A 189 9.48 -20.98 36.09
CA GLN A 189 9.43 -20.65 37.52
C GLN A 189 10.65 -21.19 38.28
N SER A 190 11.12 -22.40 37.96
CA SER A 190 12.31 -22.96 38.60
C SER A 190 13.58 -22.19 38.24
N GLU A 191 13.71 -21.72 37.00
CA GLU A 191 14.83 -20.90 36.54
C GLU A 191 14.82 -19.52 37.20
N VAL A 192 13.65 -18.88 37.32
CA VAL A 192 13.49 -17.62 38.06
C VAL A 192 13.86 -17.78 39.53
N ASN A 193 13.44 -18.88 40.16
CA ASN A 193 13.79 -19.15 41.55
C ASN A 193 15.29 -19.38 41.71
N ASN A 194 15.93 -20.13 40.81
CA ASN A 194 17.38 -20.34 40.78
C ASN A 194 18.16 -19.05 40.53
N ALA A 195 17.68 -18.18 39.63
CA ALA A 195 18.26 -16.86 39.40
C ALA A 195 18.10 -15.96 40.63
N SER A 196 16.94 -16.01 41.30
CA SER A 196 16.71 -15.23 42.51
C SER A 196 17.62 -15.66 43.67
N SER A 197 17.90 -16.97 43.79
CA SER A 197 18.79 -17.50 44.82
C SER A 197 20.24 -17.18 44.50
N SER A 198 20.67 -17.27 43.23
CA SER A 198 22.01 -16.86 42.81
C SER A 198 22.24 -15.37 43.02
N VAL A 199 21.27 -14.50 42.69
CA VAL A 199 21.34 -13.06 43.00
C VAL A 199 21.41 -12.82 44.51
N LYS A 200 20.66 -13.55 45.33
CA LYS A 200 20.76 -13.45 46.80
C LYS A 200 22.14 -13.88 47.32
N LEU A 201 22.78 -14.88 46.71
CA LEU A 201 24.13 -15.30 47.06
C LEU A 201 25.17 -14.24 46.66
N LEU A 202 25.07 -13.70 45.44
CA LEU A 202 25.96 -12.63 44.96
C LEU A 202 25.82 -11.34 45.79
N LYS A 203 24.61 -11.02 46.26
CA LYS A 203 24.38 -9.89 47.17
C LYS A 203 25.01 -10.08 48.55
N LYS A 204 25.26 -11.33 48.97
CA LYS A 204 25.95 -11.65 50.23
C LYS A 204 27.46 -11.63 50.09
N ASP A 205 28.00 -11.64 48.88
CA ASP A 205 29.43 -11.56 48.64
C ASP A 205 29.96 -10.16 49.05
N PRO A 206 30.90 -10.08 50.01
CA PRO A 206 31.43 -8.81 50.47
C PRO A 206 32.16 -8.04 49.38
N THR A 207 32.78 -8.73 48.42
CA THR A 207 33.53 -8.09 47.32
C THR A 207 32.59 -7.37 46.36
N ILE A 208 31.48 -8.02 46.00
CA ILE A 208 30.43 -7.48 45.13
C ILE A 208 29.71 -6.32 45.83
N ARG A 209 29.42 -6.45 47.12
CA ARG A 209 28.79 -5.39 47.91
C ARG A 209 29.64 -4.12 47.96
N ALA A 210 30.95 -4.25 48.19
CA ALA A 210 31.88 -3.12 48.19
C ALA A 210 31.96 -2.44 46.80
N ALA A 211 32.01 -3.22 45.73
CA ALA A 211 32.01 -2.69 44.36
C ALA A 211 30.72 -1.94 44.01
N LEU A 212 29.57 -2.42 44.50
CA LEU A 212 28.26 -1.77 44.29
C LEU A 212 28.15 -0.44 45.04
N GLU A 213 28.68 -0.37 46.26
CA GLU A 213 28.76 0.85 47.08
C GLU A 213 29.75 1.88 46.50
N GLU A 214 30.87 1.41 45.96
CA GLU A 214 31.83 2.25 45.24
C GLU A 214 31.22 2.83 43.95
N ALA A 215 30.51 2.01 43.18
CA ALA A 215 29.82 2.45 41.96
C ALA A 215 28.70 3.46 42.27
N ALA A 216 27.94 3.26 43.35
CA ALA A 216 26.94 4.22 43.80
C ALA A 216 27.56 5.57 44.22
N SER A 217 28.71 5.53 44.90
CA SER A 217 29.43 6.74 45.34
C SER A 217 30.03 7.55 44.18
N LYS A 218 30.41 6.90 43.07
CA LYS A 218 30.93 7.58 41.87
C LYS A 218 29.85 8.30 41.06
N ARG A 219 28.60 7.83 41.07
CA ARG A 219 27.49 8.47 40.34
C ARG A 219 27.04 9.81 40.94
N GLY A 220 27.30 10.06 42.23
CA GLY A 220 26.95 11.32 42.89
C GLY A 220 27.95 12.48 42.68
N LYS A 221 29.13 12.22 42.11
CA LYS A 221 30.23 13.21 42.03
C LYS A 221 30.46 13.86 40.65
N SER A 222 29.65 13.52 39.65
CA SER A 222 29.87 13.91 38.24
C SER A 222 28.97 15.04 37.72
N VAL A 223 28.39 15.89 38.60
CA VAL A 223 27.62 17.06 38.15
C VAL A 223 27.94 18.29 39.03
N ARG A 224 29.18 18.79 38.98
CA ARG A 224 29.49 20.16 39.43
C ARG A 224 30.86 20.65 38.95
N SER A 225 30.99 20.97 37.66
CA SER A 225 31.96 21.98 37.18
C SER A 225 31.80 22.24 35.68
N THR A 226 30.95 23.19 35.32
CA THR A 226 31.19 24.05 34.15
C THR A 226 30.82 25.48 34.53
N ASP A 227 31.87 26.28 34.59
CA ASP A 227 31.97 27.69 34.92
C ASP A 227 31.66 28.56 33.69
N SER A 228 30.88 29.64 33.90
CA SER A 228 30.71 30.94 33.20
C SER A 228 30.69 31.01 31.66
N THR A 229 29.86 31.82 30.97
CA THR A 229 29.56 33.26 31.10
C THR A 229 28.34 33.65 30.23
N SER A 230 27.47 34.57 30.66
CA SER A 230 26.95 35.76 29.91
C SER A 230 25.50 36.14 30.24
N SER A 231 25.38 37.22 31.04
CA SER A 231 24.44 38.36 30.94
C SER A 231 22.92 38.18 30.79
N GLU A 232 22.22 38.67 31.83
CA GLU A 232 20.97 39.48 31.87
C GLU A 232 19.66 38.91 31.30
N GLU A 233 18.69 38.64 32.17
CA GLU A 233 17.58 39.57 32.44
C GLU A 233 16.74 39.12 33.66
N LEU A 234 16.19 40.11 34.35
CA LEU A 234 15.38 40.03 35.57
C LEU A 234 14.02 39.37 35.33
N TYR A 235 13.64 38.41 36.17
CA TYR A 235 12.26 38.30 36.65
C TYR A 235 12.21 37.65 38.03
N SER A 236 11.75 38.43 39.00
CA SER A 236 11.48 38.06 40.38
C SER A 236 10.30 37.11 40.49
N GLY A 237 10.46 36.07 41.31
CA GLY A 237 9.41 35.16 41.72
C GLY A 237 9.86 34.44 43.00
N ASP A 238 9.58 35.08 44.13
CA ASP A 238 9.52 34.44 45.45
C ASP A 238 8.68 33.16 45.38
N ASP A 239 9.19 32.07 45.96
CA ASP A 239 8.40 31.14 46.79
C ASP A 239 9.36 30.15 47.46
N ASP A 240 9.64 30.43 48.74
CA ASP A 240 10.19 29.48 49.71
C ASP A 240 9.15 28.40 50.01
N VAL A 241 9.40 27.14 49.61
CA VAL A 241 8.84 25.97 50.29
C VAL A 241 9.89 24.86 50.35
N ASP A 242 10.51 24.79 51.51
CA ASP A 242 11.27 23.65 52.03
C ASP A 242 10.26 22.55 52.39
N GLU A 243 10.26 21.39 51.72
CA GLU A 243 9.80 20.13 52.32
C GLU A 243 10.52 18.92 51.71
N ARG A 244 11.20 18.19 52.60
CA ARG A 244 11.61 16.81 52.39
C ARG A 244 10.37 15.94 52.56
N GLU A 245 10.03 15.07 51.61
CA GLU A 245 9.58 13.72 51.94
C GLU A 245 9.50 12.77 50.73
N VAL A 246 9.93 11.55 51.04
CA VAL A 246 9.70 10.24 50.42
C VAL A 246 8.81 10.08 49.16
N GLY A 247 9.41 9.45 48.15
CA GLY A 247 8.86 8.26 47.49
C GLY A 247 7.60 8.39 46.64
N SER A 248 7.75 8.36 45.32
CA SER A 248 6.81 7.64 44.46
C SER A 248 7.47 7.27 43.13
N SER A 249 7.43 5.98 42.81
CA SER A 249 7.80 5.44 41.52
C SER A 249 6.61 5.62 40.58
N ASP A 250 6.63 6.65 39.74
CA ASP A 250 5.71 6.71 38.59
C ASP A 250 6.41 7.40 37.41
N ASN A 251 6.95 6.59 36.51
CA ASN A 251 7.58 7.05 35.28
C ASN A 251 6.49 7.39 34.25
N GLY A 252 5.76 8.47 34.50
CA GLY A 252 5.02 9.19 33.48
C GLY A 252 6.01 9.95 32.60
N ALA A 253 6.33 9.39 31.43
CA ALA A 253 7.24 9.99 30.46
C ALA A 253 6.74 11.37 30.03
N GLN A 254 7.28 12.42 30.65
CA GLN A 254 7.11 13.79 30.20
C GLN A 254 7.85 13.96 28.86
N PRO A 255 7.19 14.52 27.82
CA PRO A 255 7.85 14.77 26.54
C PRO A 255 9.04 15.71 26.78
N ASN A 256 10.22 15.28 26.30
CA ASN A 256 11.46 16.04 26.39
C ASN A 256 11.21 17.48 25.87
N GLN A 257 11.81 18.51 26.47
CA GLN A 257 11.58 19.92 26.11
C GLN A 257 11.68 20.18 24.59
N THR A 258 12.52 19.40 23.90
CA THR A 258 12.66 19.38 22.43
C THR A 258 11.35 19.08 21.68
N GLU A 259 10.53 18.15 22.18
CA GLU A 259 9.25 17.80 21.55
C GLU A 259 8.22 18.90 21.71
N LYS A 260 8.20 19.60 22.86
CA LYS A 260 7.32 20.75 23.09
C LYS A 260 7.67 21.90 22.14
N ASP A 261 8.95 22.13 21.90
CA ASP A 261 9.43 23.14 20.96
C ASP A 261 9.11 22.80 19.50
N GLU A 262 9.22 21.52 19.13
CA GLU A 262 8.84 21.04 17.80
C GLU A 262 7.34 21.18 17.55
N VAL A 263 6.50 20.79 18.52
CA VAL A 263 5.04 20.97 18.45
C VAL A 263 4.70 22.45 18.27
N ASN A 264 5.30 23.34 19.06
CA ASN A 264 5.10 24.78 18.93
C ASN A 264 5.55 25.31 17.56
N ARG A 265 6.67 24.82 17.02
CA ARG A 265 7.15 25.18 15.67
C ARG A 265 6.16 24.75 14.59
N VAL A 266 5.60 23.55 14.69
CA VAL A 266 4.61 23.02 13.73
C VAL A 266 3.30 23.81 13.80
N VAL A 267 2.81 24.12 15.00
CA VAL A 267 1.61 24.95 15.20
C VAL A 267 1.81 26.33 14.58
N ASN A 268 2.94 26.97 14.83
CA ASN A 268 3.28 28.28 14.25
C ASN A 268 3.40 28.24 12.72
N LEU A 269 3.94 27.16 12.15
CA LEU A 269 4.00 26.97 10.71
C LEU A 269 2.60 26.88 10.09
N TYR A 270 1.69 26.15 10.75
CA TYR A 270 0.33 25.97 10.25
C TYR A 270 -0.49 27.26 10.33
N THR A 271 -0.42 27.98 11.45
CA THR A 271 -1.11 29.29 11.60
C THR A 271 -0.63 30.29 10.55
N HIS A 272 0.67 30.34 10.29
CA HIS A 272 1.25 31.19 9.25
C HIS A 272 0.77 30.79 7.83
N LYS A 273 0.68 29.48 7.54
CA LYS A 273 0.21 28.97 6.25
C LYS A 273 -1.27 29.31 6.02
N VAL A 274 -2.11 29.19 7.05
CA VAL A 274 -3.53 29.57 7.01
C VAL A 274 -3.68 31.07 6.76
N ARG A 275 -2.93 31.90 7.49
CA ARG A 275 -2.94 33.37 7.30
C ARG A 275 -2.53 33.76 5.89
N ARG A 276 -1.42 33.21 5.37
CA ARG A 276 -0.94 33.45 4.00
C ARG A 276 -1.97 33.04 2.95
N ARG A 277 -2.69 31.92 3.15
CA ARG A 277 -3.77 31.48 2.25
C ARG A 277 -4.96 32.46 2.29
N LYS A 278 -5.34 32.94 3.48
CA LYS A 278 -6.41 33.94 3.65
C LYS A 278 -6.06 35.26 2.97
N GLU A 279 -4.85 35.76 3.14
CA GLU A 279 -4.35 36.98 2.48
C GLU A 279 -4.30 36.82 0.95
N LYS A 280 -3.82 35.67 0.45
CA LYS A 280 -3.82 35.39 -1.00
C LYS A 280 -5.24 35.37 -1.60
N ARG A 281 -6.23 34.84 -0.88
CA ARG A 281 -7.65 34.88 -1.31
C ARG A 281 -8.18 36.32 -1.32
N LYS A 282 -7.89 37.12 -0.30
CA LYS A 282 -8.26 38.54 -0.26
C LYS A 282 -7.65 39.32 -1.43
N LEU A 283 -6.36 39.11 -1.72
CA LEU A 283 -5.66 39.78 -2.81
C LEU A 283 -6.24 39.41 -4.18
N ARG A 284 -6.60 38.14 -4.38
CA ARG A 284 -7.29 37.67 -5.60
C ARG A 284 -8.68 38.31 -5.74
N ALA A 285 -9.44 38.41 -4.64
CA ALA A 285 -10.75 39.06 -4.65
C ALA A 285 -10.63 40.56 -4.98
N LEU A 286 -9.65 41.27 -4.40
CA LEU A 286 -9.38 42.68 -4.72
C LEU A 286 -8.98 42.85 -6.19
N LYS A 287 -8.10 42.00 -6.71
CA LYS A 287 -7.70 42.03 -8.13
C LYS A 287 -8.86 41.74 -9.07
N GLN A 288 -9.80 40.87 -8.69
CA GLN A 288 -11.02 40.61 -9.45
C GLN A 288 -11.97 41.82 -9.43
N LYS A 289 -12.14 42.47 -8.27
CA LYS A 289 -12.91 43.72 -8.16
C LYS A 289 -12.29 44.85 -9.00
N GLU A 290 -10.96 45.01 -8.96
CA GLU A 290 -10.25 46.00 -9.78
C GLU A 290 -10.38 45.71 -11.28
N LYS A 291 -10.31 44.43 -11.69
CA LYS A 291 -10.57 44.03 -13.08
C LYS A 291 -12.01 44.34 -13.50
N LYS A 292 -13.01 44.02 -12.68
CA LYS A 292 -14.42 44.35 -12.95
C LYS A 292 -14.64 45.85 -13.09
N ASN A 293 -13.98 46.66 -12.26
CA ASN A 293 -14.06 48.12 -12.36
C ASN A 293 -13.32 48.69 -13.60
N LYS A 294 -12.26 48.02 -14.07
CA LYS A 294 -11.55 48.42 -15.31
C LYS A 294 -12.24 47.95 -16.60
N THR A 295 -13.04 46.87 -16.55
CA THR A 295 -13.76 46.35 -17.72
C THR A 295 -15.25 46.74 -17.74
N GLY A 296 -15.74 47.44 -16.72
CA GLY A 296 -17.15 47.82 -16.55
C GLY A 296 -17.55 49.16 -17.17
N SER A 297 -17.07 49.48 -18.39
CA SER A 297 -17.56 50.62 -19.17
C SER A 297 -18.09 50.23 -20.57
N SER A 298 -18.45 48.96 -20.79
CA SER A 298 -19.23 48.58 -21.98
C SER A 298 -20.00 47.28 -21.79
N SER A 299 -21.28 47.29 -22.20
CA SER A 299 -22.30 46.23 -22.19
C SER A 299 -22.85 45.88 -20.80
N SER A 300 -24.09 46.20 -20.38
CA SER A 300 -25.41 46.14 -21.02
C SER A 300 -25.78 44.75 -21.55
N SER A 301 -26.30 43.89 -20.68
CA SER A 301 -27.48 43.07 -20.95
C SER A 301 -27.81 42.17 -19.74
N ASP A 302 -29.07 42.28 -19.33
CA ASP A 302 -29.84 41.48 -18.40
C ASP A 302 -29.46 40.01 -18.24
N ARG A 303 -29.45 39.54 -16.98
CA ARG A 303 -29.97 38.21 -16.58
C ARG A 303 -30.11 38.13 -15.05
N GLU A 304 -31.33 38.42 -14.62
CA GLU A 304 -32.13 37.74 -13.59
C GLU A 304 -31.44 36.72 -12.65
N LEU A 305 -31.43 37.08 -11.36
CA LEU A 305 -31.91 36.33 -10.19
C LEU A 305 -31.56 34.84 -10.03
N SER A 306 -30.78 34.54 -8.98
CA SER A 306 -31.22 33.65 -7.90
C SER A 306 -30.36 33.86 -6.64
N ASP A 307 -30.94 34.60 -5.70
CA ASP A 307 -30.52 34.66 -4.30
C ASP A 307 -30.72 33.30 -3.63
N SER A 308 -29.68 32.81 -2.96
CA SER A 308 -29.83 31.99 -1.76
C SER A 308 -28.57 32.12 -0.91
N ASP A 309 -28.48 33.28 -0.25
CA ASP A 309 -27.67 33.46 0.94
C ASP A 309 -28.19 32.53 2.05
N LEU A 310 -27.38 31.57 2.47
CA LEU A 310 -27.51 30.96 3.79
C LEU A 310 -26.27 31.32 4.60
N ASP A 311 -26.45 32.41 5.33
CA ASP A 311 -25.68 32.86 6.46
C ASP A 311 -25.74 31.78 7.56
N SER A 312 -24.58 31.36 8.06
CA SER A 312 -24.50 30.53 9.27
C SER A 312 -23.34 31.03 10.09
N GLN A 313 -23.70 31.96 10.98
CA GLN A 313 -22.90 32.50 12.06
C GLN A 313 -22.35 31.38 12.96
N PRO A 314 -21.14 31.51 13.51
CA PRO A 314 -20.70 30.68 14.63
C PRO A 314 -21.34 31.19 15.92
N THR A 315 -22.25 30.41 16.50
CA THR A 315 -22.75 30.68 17.86
C THR A 315 -21.71 30.22 18.88
N SER A 316 -21.09 31.20 19.52
CA SER A 316 -20.41 31.06 20.80
C SER A 316 -21.46 30.95 21.90
N GLU A 317 -21.61 29.75 22.50
CA GLU A 317 -22.29 29.58 23.77
C GLU A 317 -21.28 29.20 24.85
N SER A 318 -21.32 30.01 25.90
CA SER A 318 -20.55 29.91 27.12
C SER A 318 -21.54 30.11 28.25
N GLU A 319 -21.96 29.05 28.95
CA GLU A 319 -22.57 29.07 30.30
C GLU A 319 -22.30 27.70 30.94
N LYS A 320 -21.49 27.63 32.01
CA LYS A 320 -21.83 27.79 33.44
C LYS A 320 -22.70 26.66 34.04
N LEU A 321 -22.05 25.91 34.93
CA LEU A 321 -22.45 25.55 36.31
C LEU A 321 -23.79 24.81 36.56
N SER A 322 -23.65 23.59 37.09
CA SER A 322 -24.42 22.94 38.18
C SER A 322 -23.60 21.67 38.51
N ASP A 323 -23.10 21.34 39.70
CA ASP A 323 -23.47 21.51 41.11
C ASP A 323 -24.78 20.83 41.54
N SER A 324 -24.69 19.96 42.57
CA SER A 324 -25.69 19.03 43.19
C SER A 324 -25.85 17.67 42.48
N ASP A 325 -25.77 16.48 43.11
CA ASP A 325 -25.70 15.99 44.50
C ASP A 325 -24.84 14.70 44.53
#